data_AF-G4Z797-F1
#
_entry.id   AF-G4Z797-F1
#
_cell.length_a   1.000
_cell.length_b   1.000
_cell.length_c   1.000
_cell.angle_alpha   90.00
_cell.angle_beta   90.00
_cell.angle_gamma   90.00
#
_symmetry.space_group_name_H-M   'P 1'
#
loop_
_entity.id
_entity.type
_entity.pdbx_description
1 polymer ?
#
loop_
_entity_poly.entity_id
_entity_poly.type
_entity_poly.pdbx_seq_one_letter_code
_entity_poly.pdbx_strand_id
1 'polypeptide(L)' 'VASALKYAAASIGEDPAHFGSHSLRSGGATALFNAGIDSLAVKMFGRWKSDAVERYTVFKEDLTASLSRSM' A
#
# COMPACT_ATOMS: atom_id res chain seq x y z
N VAL A 1 14.37 8.09 9.44
CA VAL A 1 13.22 7.71 8.58
C VAL A 1 11.93 7.63 9.37
N ALA A 2 11.79 6.73 10.36
CA ALA A 2 10.55 6.61 11.12
C ALA A 2 10.08 7.91 11.82
N SER A 3 11.00 8.71 12.38
CA SER A 3 10.69 10.01 12.99
C SER A 3 10.10 11.02 12.00
N ALA A 4 10.67 11.12 10.79
CA ALA A 4 10.15 11.99 9.74
C ALA A 4 8.74 11.58 9.28
N LEU A 5 8.47 10.27 9.22
CA LEU A 5 7.15 9.75 8.88
C LEU A 5 6.10 10.08 9.95
N LYS A 6 6.48 9.94 11.21
CA LYS A 6 5.61 10.29 12.33
C LYS A 6 5.29 11.79 12.35
N TYR A 7 6.27 12.63 12.05
CA TYR A 7 6.06 14.06 11.91
C TYR A 7 5.12 14.39 10.74
N ALA A 8 5.34 13.76 9.58
CA ALA A 8 4.47 13.93 8.42
C ALA A 8 3.03 13.50 8.71
N ALA A 9 2.83 12.34 9.36
CA ALA A 9 1.51 11.88 9.79
C ALA A 9 0.82 12.89 10.73
N ALA A 10 1.53 13.37 11.75
CA ALA A 10 1.00 14.39 12.65
C ALA A 10 0.60 15.67 11.90
N SER A 11 1.40 16.10 10.91
CA SER A 11 1.15 17.32 10.15
C SER A 11 -0.11 17.27 9.27
N ILE A 12 -0.60 16.07 8.95
CA ILE A 12 -1.84 15.86 8.21
C ILE A 12 -3.02 15.41 9.09
N GLY A 13 -2.86 15.46 10.42
CA GLY A 13 -3.91 15.10 11.39
C GLY A 13 -4.08 13.60 11.63
N GLU A 14 -3.16 12.77 11.15
CA GLU A 14 -3.16 11.32 11.36
C GLU A 14 -2.42 10.93 12.64
N ASP A 15 -2.82 9.83 13.28
CA ASP A 15 -2.15 9.32 14.50
C ASP A 15 -0.75 8.75 14.16
N PRO A 16 0.35 9.39 14.59
CA PRO A 16 1.70 8.94 14.29
C PRO A 16 2.04 7.53 14.82
N ALA A 17 1.28 7.01 15.78
CA ALA A 17 1.47 5.64 16.29
C ALA A 17 1.21 4.58 15.20
N HIS A 18 0.37 4.88 14.21
CA HIS A 18 0.07 3.99 13.09
C HIS A 18 1.13 4.02 11.98
N PHE A 19 2.07 4.97 12.01
CA PHE A 19 3.02 5.19 10.93
C PHE A 19 4.45 4.83 11.33
N GLY A 20 5.08 4.04 10.47
CA GLY A 20 6.48 3.64 10.54
C GLY A 20 6.96 3.06 9.21
N SER A 21 8.25 2.76 9.11
CA SER A 21 8.83 2.24 7.86
C SER A 21 8.13 0.96 7.36
N HIS A 22 7.67 0.10 8.28
CA HIS A 22 6.94 -1.11 7.92
C HIS A 22 5.53 -0.81 7.37
N SER A 23 4.79 0.12 7.99
CA SER A 23 3.46 0.53 7.51
C SER A 23 3.51 1.12 6.09
N LEU A 24 4.58 1.82 5.71
CA LEU A 24 4.74 2.30 4.34
C LEU A 24 4.95 1.18 3.34
N ARG A 25 5.57 0.07 3.75
CA ARG A 25 5.76 -1.08 2.88
C ARG A 25 4.42 -1.72 2.52
N SER A 26 3.55 -1.92 3.51
CA SER A 26 2.20 -2.44 3.28
C SER A 26 1.32 -1.43 2.54
N GLY A 27 1.33 -0.17 2.96
CA GLY A 27 0.57 0.92 2.32
C GLY A 27 0.97 1.14 0.86
N GLY A 28 2.27 1.11 0.55
CA GLY A 28 2.77 1.25 -0.82
C GLY A 28 2.38 0.08 -1.72
N ALA A 29 2.45 -1.16 -1.23
CA ALA A 29 1.96 -2.33 -1.96
C ALA A 29 0.45 -2.22 -2.25
N THR A 30 -0.34 -1.84 -1.24
CA THR A 30 -1.77 -1.58 -1.37
C THR A 30 -2.07 -0.47 -2.39
N ALA A 31 -1.33 0.63 -2.36
CA ALA A 31 -1.53 1.75 -3.28
C ALA A 31 -1.27 1.36 -4.74
N LEU A 32 -0.16 0.68 -5.01
CA LEU A 32 0.19 0.22 -6.36
C LEU A 32 -0.82 -0.81 -6.88
N PHE A 33 -1.24 -1.75 -6.03
CA PHE A 33 -2.26 -2.73 -6.38
C PHE A 33 -3.59 -2.07 -6.78
N ASN A 34 -4.09 -1.12 -5.99
CA ASN A 34 -5.34 -0.41 -6.31
C ASN A 34 -5.21 0.53 -7.51
N ALA A 35 -3.99 0.93 -7.88
CA ALA A 35 -3.73 1.65 -9.13
C ALA A 35 -3.69 0.73 -10.36
N GLY A 36 -3.94 -0.57 -10.20
CA GLY A 36 -3.93 -1.55 -11.30
C GLY A 36 -2.52 -1.84 -11.84
N ILE A 37 -1.48 -1.54 -11.06
CA ILE A 37 -0.10 -1.83 -11.46
C ILE A 37 0.13 -3.34 -11.43
N ASP A 38 0.81 -3.83 -12.46
CA ASP A 38 1.14 -5.25 -12.60
C ASP A 38 1.86 -5.83 -11.37
N SER A 39 1.50 -7.05 -10.99
CA SER A 39 1.98 -7.69 -9.76
C SER A 39 3.50 -7.93 -9.77
N LEU A 40 4.13 -8.16 -10.94
CA LEU A 40 5.58 -8.27 -11.05
C LEU A 40 6.24 -6.93 -10.74
N ALA A 41 5.70 -5.82 -11.26
CA ALA A 41 6.21 -4.49 -10.97
C ALA A 41 6.09 -4.15 -9.48
N VAL A 42 4.96 -4.47 -8.83
CA VAL A 42 4.79 -4.31 -7.37
C VAL A 42 5.80 -5.15 -6.58
N LYS A 43 6.01 -6.41 -6.99
CA LYS A 43 7.03 -7.29 -6.39
C LYS A 43 8.44 -6.72 -6.50
N MET A 44 8.82 -6.28 -7.69
CA MET A 44 10.14 -5.69 -7.97
C MET A 44 10.36 -4.41 -7.15
N PHE A 45 9.38 -3.51 -7.12
CA PHE A 45 9.46 -2.27 -6.35
C PHE A 45 9.65 -2.54 -4.85
N GLY A 46 8.89 -3.48 -4.30
CA GLY A 46 9.00 -3.86 -2.89
C GLY A 46 10.12 -4.85 -2.56
N ARG A 47 10.89 -5.32 -3.54
CA ARG A 47 11.92 -6.38 -3.37
C ARG A 47 11.34 -7.66 -2.76
N TRP A 48 10.12 -8.02 -3.16
CA TRP A 48 9.46 -9.25 -2.77
C TRP A 48 9.95 -10.39 -3.67
N LYS A 49 10.40 -11.49 -3.07
CA LYS A 49 10.90 -12.66 -3.82
C LYS A 49 9.79 -13.62 -4.25
N SER A 50 8.61 -13.49 -3.65
CA SER A 50 7.46 -14.35 -3.87
C SER A 50 6.18 -13.53 -3.77
N ASP A 51 5.05 -14.21 -3.88
CA ASP A 51 3.71 -13.63 -3.77
C ASP A 51 3.35 -13.24 -2.34
N ALA A 52 4.32 -13.20 -1.42
CA ALA A 52 4.15 -12.68 -0.07
C ALA A 52 3.59 -11.25 -0.03
N VAL A 53 3.75 -10.47 -1.10
CA VAL A 53 3.18 -9.12 -1.25
C VAL A 53 1.65 -9.11 -1.22
N GLU A 54 0.98 -10.19 -1.63
CA GLU A 54 -0.48 -10.29 -1.67
C GLU A 54 -1.10 -10.19 -0.27
N ARG A 55 -0.38 -10.66 0.76
CA ARG A 55 -0.80 -10.51 2.17
C ARG A 55 -0.73 -9.07 2.68
N TYR A 56 -0.09 -8.17 1.93
CA TYR A 56 0.07 -6.77 2.28
C TYR A 56 -0.83 -5.83 1.47
N THR A 57 -1.59 -6.36 0.51
CA THR A 57 -2.51 -5.58 -0.34
C THR A 57 -3.93 -5.65 0.20
N VAL A 58 -4.60 -4.51 0.25
CA VAL A 58 -6.02 -4.40 0.63
C VAL A 58 -6.83 -3.91 -0.57
N PHE A 59 -7.97 -4.55 -0.86
CA PHE A 59 -8.92 -4.08 -1.88
C PHE A 59 -9.63 -2.82 -1.39
N LYS A 60 -9.62 -1.76 -2.20
CA LYS A 60 -10.49 -0.60 -1.98
C LYS A 60 -11.83 -0.78 -2.68
N GLU A 61 -12.87 -0.19 -2.10
CA GLU A 61 -14.25 -0.25 -2.60
C GLU A 61 -14.38 0.20 -4.06
N ASP A 62 -13.60 1.23 -4.46
CA ASP A 62 -13.57 1.74 -5.84
C ASP A 62 -13.06 0.69 -6.85
N LEU A 63 -12.09 -0.14 -6.44
CA LEU A 63 -11.56 -1.22 -7.26
C LEU A 63 -12.61 -2.33 -7.41
N THR A 64 -13.26 -2.71 -6.32
CA THR A 64 -14.34 -3.70 -6.34
C THR A 64 -15.49 -3.27 -7.26
N ALA A 65 -15.90 -2.01 -7.17
CA ALA A 65 -16.94 -1.45 -8.04
C ALA A 65 -16.52 -1.41 -9.51
N SER A 66 -15.25 -1.14 -9.80
CA SER A 66 -14.71 -1.14 -11.17
C SER A 66 -14.60 -2.53 -11.76
N LEU A 67 -14.17 -3.52 -10.98
CA LEU A 67 -14.13 -4.92 -11.40
C LEU A 67 -15.54 -5.44 -11.69
N SER A 68 -16.52 -5.12 -10.85
CA SER A 68 -17.93 -5.47 -11.07
C SER A 68 -18.52 -4.91 -12.37
N ARG A 69 -17.98 -3.80 -12.89
CA ARG A 69 -18.43 -3.22 -14.17
C ARG A 69 -17.78 -3.84 -15.40
N SER A 70 -16.64 -4.51 -15.22
CA SER A 70 -15.83 -5.08 -16.30
C SER A 70 -16.02 -6.60 -16.45
N MET A 71 -16.79 -7.23 -15.55
CA MET A 71 -17.25 -8.63 -15.64
C MET A 71 -18.60 -8.69 -16.34
#